data_AF-A0A8X6GWT2-F1
#
_entry.id   AF-A0A8X6GWT2-F1
#
_cell.length_a   1.000
_cell.length_b   1.000
_cell.length_c   1.000
_cell.angle_alpha   90.00
_cell.angle_beta   90.00
_cell.angle_gamma   90.00
#
_symmetry.space_group_name_H-M   'P 1'
#
loop_
_entity.id
_entity.type
_entity.pdbx_description
1 polymer ?
#
loop_
_entity_poly.entity_id
_entity_poly.type
_entity_poly.pdbx_seq_one_letter_code
_entity_poly.pdbx_strand_id
1 'polypeptide(L)'
;MHVIFLTGIPGHWCYVPEIAESNLSLEMQKALIMPPSDPHCSMYDVNYTDILQSRNPKFNNETPTKPCDKGWFYENSEFDQTAVTEWDLVCKDDHYVNLLLSTTFMGIFLGSQLFSSLSSKIGRKPTFLISALIITVSDVGSSVSRNFVMVVLLRILQGTAISSIYSTPYALILEIVRPELRTLMNEIATVSWTAGLCLLPMIAWVSRSWVIMSGLNSSCALVLFLCGSVIPESPMWLVTQGQYRKANDILKKMSKLNGKTAHQDYRLLERVRNFGHEYQRNVADQKKCSARDFFKYPRLRRRFMCIAMCWMLNTIPYAGLQMNTRFLEGNKFVNFFLASLVEIPAHFGTWFCIVNSGRRWTLLTAFIIAAISCFLTFPLDGKRHLDSEQNFRSKRTNKLEGKIVIRVKKTDEFNCEKDRW
;
A
#
# COMPACT_ATOMS: atom_id res chain seq x y z
N MET A 1 -1.85 2.00 -4.42
CA MET A 1 -2.03 1.18 -3.18
C MET A 1 -3.32 0.34 -3.20
N HIS A 2 -4.13 0.34 -4.28
CA HIS A 2 -5.39 -0.41 -4.32
C HIS A 2 -5.25 -1.94 -4.25
N VAL A 3 -4.07 -2.48 -4.55
CA VAL A 3 -3.74 -3.91 -4.32
C VAL A 3 -4.01 -4.32 -2.86
N ILE A 4 -3.94 -3.37 -1.91
CA ILE A 4 -4.23 -3.58 -0.49
C ILE A 4 -5.72 -3.96 -0.25
N PHE A 5 -6.65 -3.52 -1.08
CA PHE A 5 -8.05 -3.94 -0.94
C PHE A 5 -8.38 -5.09 -1.90
N LEU A 6 -7.62 -5.21 -2.98
CA LEU A 6 -7.78 -6.28 -3.97
C LEU A 6 -7.50 -7.66 -3.39
N THR A 7 -6.44 -7.76 -2.59
CA THR A 7 -6.01 -9.00 -1.94
C THR A 7 -6.47 -9.09 -0.49
N GLY A 8 -7.57 -8.42 -0.14
CA GLY A 8 -8.19 -8.55 1.17
C GLY A 8 -8.62 -10.00 1.40
N ILE A 9 -8.23 -10.57 2.54
CA ILE A 9 -8.65 -11.91 2.94
C ILE A 9 -9.87 -11.73 3.87
N PRO A 10 -11.08 -12.08 3.44
CA PRO A 10 -12.25 -12.11 4.32
C PRO A 10 -12.14 -13.28 5.31
N GLY A 11 -12.97 -13.25 6.35
CA GLY A 11 -13.11 -14.40 7.25
C GLY A 11 -13.51 -15.64 6.45
N HIS A 12 -12.80 -16.75 6.66
CA HIS A 12 -13.03 -17.99 5.90
C HIS A 12 -12.94 -19.22 6.79
N TRP A 13 -13.60 -20.28 6.37
CA TRP A 13 -13.55 -21.62 6.98
C TRP A 13 -13.83 -22.69 5.93
N CYS A 14 -13.61 -23.97 6.25
CA CYS A 14 -13.85 -25.07 5.32
C CYS A 14 -15.32 -25.15 4.88
N TYR A 15 -15.56 -25.35 3.58
CA TYR A 15 -16.90 -25.64 3.08
C TYR A 15 -17.27 -27.10 3.35
N VAL A 16 -18.34 -27.32 4.11
CA VAL A 16 -18.90 -28.64 4.41
C VAL A 16 -20.35 -28.66 3.93
N PRO A 17 -20.67 -29.32 2.81
CA PRO A 17 -22.00 -29.25 2.20
C PRO A 17 -23.10 -29.77 3.14
N GLU A 18 -22.79 -30.80 3.93
CA GLU A 18 -23.74 -31.39 4.87
C GLU A 18 -24.20 -30.39 5.94
N ILE A 19 -23.29 -29.53 6.42
CA ILE A 19 -23.60 -28.48 7.39
C ILE A 19 -24.20 -27.26 6.69
N ALA A 20 -23.72 -26.89 5.49
CA ALA A 20 -24.22 -25.75 4.74
C ALA A 20 -25.71 -25.89 4.36
N GLU A 21 -26.16 -27.11 4.07
CA GLU A 21 -27.57 -27.43 3.78
C GLU A 21 -28.46 -27.55 5.03
N SER A 22 -27.86 -27.55 6.23
CA SER A 22 -28.60 -27.66 7.48
C SER A 22 -29.23 -26.33 7.93
N ASN A 23 -30.39 -26.37 8.58
CA ASN A 23 -31.07 -25.19 9.16
C ASN A 23 -30.41 -24.66 10.45
N LEU A 24 -29.11 -24.89 10.65
CA LEU A 24 -28.36 -24.42 11.81
C LEU A 24 -27.99 -22.94 11.68
N SER A 25 -27.85 -22.23 12.81
CA SER A 25 -27.35 -20.86 12.82
C SER A 25 -25.87 -20.80 12.45
N LEU A 26 -25.42 -19.69 11.86
CA LEU A 26 -24.03 -19.49 11.42
C LEU A 26 -23.02 -19.74 12.56
N GLU A 27 -23.34 -19.32 13.78
CA GLU A 27 -22.50 -19.53 14.98
C GLU A 27 -22.37 -21.02 15.33
N MET A 28 -23.45 -21.78 15.18
CA MET A 28 -23.41 -23.24 15.38
C MET A 28 -22.61 -23.91 14.26
N GLN A 29 -22.80 -23.52 13.01
CA GLN A 29 -22.02 -24.05 11.88
C GLN A 29 -20.51 -23.81 12.09
N LYS A 30 -20.14 -22.58 12.46
CA LYS A 30 -18.77 -22.18 12.82
C LYS A 30 -18.19 -23.06 13.93
N ALA A 31 -18.94 -23.26 15.02
CA ALA A 31 -18.49 -24.10 16.14
C ALA A 31 -18.32 -25.59 15.78
N LEU A 32 -19.06 -26.08 14.78
CA LEU A 32 -18.97 -27.47 14.33
C LEU A 32 -17.81 -27.72 13.35
N ILE A 33 -17.40 -26.70 12.60
CA ILE A 33 -16.40 -26.83 11.54
C ILE A 33 -15.00 -26.42 12.03
N MET A 34 -14.91 -25.33 12.82
CA MET A 34 -13.63 -24.68 13.12
C MET A 34 -12.99 -25.24 14.40
N PRO A 35 -11.85 -25.96 14.31
CA PRO A 35 -11.14 -26.43 15.48
C PRO A 35 -10.38 -25.30 16.17
N PRO A 36 -10.19 -25.36 17.51
CA PRO A 36 -9.51 -24.30 18.26
C PRO A 36 -8.01 -24.21 18.00
N SER A 37 -7.39 -25.24 17.40
CA SER A 37 -5.96 -25.26 17.05
C SER A 37 -5.67 -24.47 15.77
N ASP A 38 -6.53 -24.57 14.77
CA ASP A 38 -6.41 -23.89 13.48
C ASP A 38 -7.81 -23.66 12.89
N PRO A 39 -8.49 -22.57 13.28
CA PRO A 39 -9.90 -22.36 13.00
C PRO A 39 -10.20 -22.03 11.54
N HIS A 40 -9.20 -21.61 10.77
CA HIS A 40 -9.40 -21.13 9.40
C HIS A 40 -9.03 -22.17 8.36
N CYS A 41 -7.96 -22.94 8.55
CA CYS A 41 -7.38 -23.78 7.51
C CYS A 41 -7.62 -25.29 7.67
N SER A 42 -8.26 -25.71 8.76
CA SER A 42 -8.52 -27.11 9.05
C SER A 42 -9.95 -27.34 9.53
N MET A 43 -10.45 -28.56 9.37
CA MET A 43 -11.74 -29.01 9.90
C MET A 43 -11.59 -30.33 10.65
N TYR A 44 -12.61 -30.68 11.43
CA TYR A 44 -12.66 -31.98 12.10
C TYR A 44 -12.80 -33.13 11.09
N ASP A 45 -12.04 -34.21 11.29
CA ASP A 45 -12.14 -35.42 10.48
C ASP A 45 -13.20 -36.36 11.07
N VAL A 46 -14.45 -36.00 10.81
CA VAL A 46 -15.63 -36.67 11.37
C VAL A 46 -16.70 -36.80 10.31
N ASN A 47 -17.61 -37.77 10.49
CA ASN A 47 -18.78 -37.87 9.64
C ASN A 47 -19.84 -36.84 10.07
N TYR A 48 -19.92 -35.75 9.31
CA TYR A 48 -20.84 -34.65 9.61
C TYR A 48 -22.33 -35.03 9.54
N THR A 49 -22.69 -36.06 8.78
CA THR A 49 -24.09 -36.54 8.70
C THR A 49 -24.55 -37.14 10.03
N ASP A 50 -23.72 -37.96 10.67
CA ASP A 50 -24.01 -38.56 11.98
C ASP A 50 -24.08 -37.50 13.08
N ILE A 51 -23.24 -36.47 12.96
CA ILE A 51 -23.17 -35.34 13.89
C ILE A 51 -24.45 -34.51 13.85
N LEU A 52 -25.01 -34.25 12.67
CA LEU A 52 -26.29 -33.53 12.52
C LEU A 52 -27.48 -34.31 13.08
N GLN A 53 -27.42 -35.64 13.06
CA GLN A 53 -28.42 -36.49 13.71
C GLN A 53 -28.28 -36.49 15.24
N SER A 54 -27.06 -36.27 15.75
CA SER A 54 -26.81 -36.12 17.19
C SER A 54 -27.28 -34.75 17.69
N ARG A 55 -28.23 -34.69 18.62
CA ARG A 55 -28.79 -33.42 19.14
C ARG A 55 -27.78 -32.52 19.88
N ASN A 56 -26.56 -32.98 20.17
CA ASN A 56 -25.52 -32.22 20.89
C ASN A 56 -24.11 -32.80 20.62
N PRO A 57 -23.47 -32.46 19.49
CA PRO A 57 -22.09 -32.84 19.27
C PRO A 57 -21.15 -32.02 20.16
N LYS A 58 -20.34 -32.68 20.97
CA LYS A 58 -19.25 -32.06 21.74
C LYS A 58 -17.93 -32.53 21.17
N PHE A 59 -17.20 -31.63 20.50
CA PHE A 59 -15.83 -31.89 20.10
C PHE A 59 -14.88 -31.67 21.29
N ASN A 60 -14.04 -32.67 21.57
CA ASN A 60 -12.93 -32.52 22.50
C ASN A 60 -11.70 -32.02 21.73
N ASN A 61 -10.73 -31.43 22.43
CA ASN A 61 -9.47 -30.98 21.80
C ASN A 61 -8.62 -32.11 21.18
N GLU A 62 -9.01 -33.37 21.36
CA GLU A 62 -8.33 -34.58 20.86
C GLU A 62 -8.94 -35.13 19.57
N THR A 63 -10.04 -34.54 19.07
CA THR A 63 -10.64 -35.00 17.81
C THR A 63 -9.69 -34.73 16.65
N PRO A 64 -9.46 -35.72 15.76
CA PRO A 64 -8.55 -35.56 14.64
C PRO A 64 -9.04 -34.45 13.71
N THR A 65 -8.09 -33.72 13.14
CA THR A 65 -8.35 -32.64 12.18
C THR A 65 -7.70 -32.99 10.84
N LYS A 66 -8.29 -32.50 9.76
CA LYS A 66 -7.79 -32.65 8.39
C LYS A 66 -7.89 -31.31 7.64
N PRO A 67 -7.09 -31.11 6.58
CA PRO A 67 -7.24 -29.94 5.71
C PRO A 67 -8.61 -29.92 5.04
N CYS A 68 -9.06 -28.74 4.58
CA CYS A 68 -10.32 -28.61 3.88
C CYS A 68 -10.26 -29.33 2.51
N ASP A 69 -11.23 -30.21 2.25
CA ASP A 69 -11.26 -31.04 1.03
C ASP A 69 -12.21 -30.50 -0.05
N LYS A 70 -13.29 -29.82 0.36
CA LYS A 70 -14.42 -29.42 -0.51
C LYS A 70 -14.49 -27.90 -0.78
N GLY A 71 -13.37 -27.19 -0.62
CA GLY A 71 -13.27 -25.73 -0.82
C GLY A 71 -13.54 -24.91 0.43
N TRP A 72 -13.86 -23.63 0.25
CA TRP A 72 -13.92 -22.62 1.31
C TRP A 72 -15.27 -21.90 1.33
N PHE A 73 -15.72 -21.55 2.54
CA PHE A 73 -16.80 -20.60 2.73
C PHE A 73 -16.20 -19.26 3.14
N TYR A 74 -16.57 -18.19 2.45
CA TYR A 74 -16.12 -16.83 2.71
C TYR A 74 -17.24 -15.99 3.31
N GLU A 75 -16.91 -15.21 4.33
CA GLU A 75 -17.85 -14.29 4.97
C GLU A 75 -17.99 -13.00 4.16
N ASN A 76 -19.20 -12.72 3.68
CA ASN A 76 -19.51 -11.56 2.83
C ASN A 76 -19.81 -10.27 3.63
N SER A 77 -19.25 -10.14 4.83
CA SER A 77 -19.51 -8.98 5.71
C SER A 77 -18.75 -7.73 5.26
N GLU A 78 -17.51 -7.90 4.80
CA GLU A 78 -16.61 -6.82 4.41
C GLU A 78 -16.42 -6.68 2.89
N PHE A 79 -16.39 -7.82 2.19
CA PHE A 79 -16.16 -7.90 0.75
C PHE A 79 -17.13 -8.89 0.13
N ASP A 80 -17.68 -8.56 -1.03
CA ASP A 80 -18.53 -9.47 -1.80
C ASP A 80 -17.67 -10.38 -2.70
N GLN A 81 -16.54 -9.85 -3.20
CA GLN A 81 -15.60 -10.60 -4.04
C GLN A 81 -14.20 -9.97 -3.96
N THR A 82 -13.18 -10.76 -3.65
CA THR A 82 -11.77 -10.35 -3.73
C THR A 82 -11.01 -11.25 -4.69
N ALA A 83 -9.79 -10.84 -5.05
CA ALA A 83 -8.90 -11.72 -5.83
C ALA A 83 -8.61 -13.02 -5.07
N VAL A 84 -8.67 -13.00 -3.74
CA VAL A 84 -8.46 -14.20 -2.91
C VAL A 84 -9.63 -15.16 -3.02
N THR A 85 -10.87 -14.66 -2.96
CA THR A 85 -12.08 -15.50 -3.02
C THR A 85 -12.37 -16.03 -4.42
N GLU A 86 -11.83 -15.41 -5.47
CA GLU A 86 -12.07 -15.85 -6.85
C GLU A 86 -11.20 -17.06 -7.26
N TRP A 87 -10.00 -17.16 -6.70
CA TRP A 87 -9.06 -18.26 -7.00
C TRP A 87 -8.70 -19.09 -5.74
N ASP A 88 -9.49 -18.99 -4.67
CA ASP A 88 -9.31 -19.72 -3.41
C ASP A 88 -7.88 -19.64 -2.84
N LEU A 89 -7.29 -18.45 -2.85
CA LEU A 89 -5.88 -18.20 -2.49
C LEU A 89 -5.64 -18.12 -0.98
N VAL A 90 -6.15 -19.09 -0.22
CA VAL A 90 -6.02 -19.14 1.24
C VAL A 90 -5.23 -20.38 1.71
N CYS A 91 -4.72 -20.32 2.93
CA CYS A 91 -4.03 -21.42 3.60
C CYS A 91 -2.82 -21.93 2.80
N LYS A 92 -2.91 -23.09 2.15
CA LYS A 92 -1.82 -23.66 1.33
C LYS A 92 -1.38 -22.70 0.21
N ASP A 93 -2.34 -21.96 -0.35
CA ASP A 93 -2.16 -21.09 -1.50
C ASP A 93 -2.06 -19.60 -1.13
N ASP A 94 -1.94 -19.26 0.17
CA ASP A 94 -1.78 -17.87 0.64
C ASP A 94 -0.52 -17.18 0.07
N HIS A 95 0.52 -17.95 -0.26
CA HIS A 95 1.75 -17.42 -0.85
C HIS A 95 1.52 -16.70 -2.20
N TYR A 96 0.46 -17.03 -2.94
CA TYR A 96 0.09 -16.35 -4.18
C TYR A 96 -0.40 -14.91 -3.96
N VAL A 97 -0.97 -14.61 -2.79
CA VAL A 97 -1.35 -13.24 -2.42
C VAL A 97 -0.10 -12.36 -2.29
N ASN A 98 0.93 -12.88 -1.63
CA ASN A 98 2.22 -12.21 -1.49
C ASN A 98 2.97 -12.10 -2.83
N LEU A 99 2.77 -13.06 -3.74
CA LEU A 99 3.28 -13.00 -5.10
C LEU A 99 2.68 -11.82 -5.88
N LEU A 100 1.36 -11.57 -5.79
CA LEU A 100 0.72 -10.41 -6.44
C LEU A 100 1.30 -9.07 -5.98
N LEU A 101 1.52 -8.93 -4.68
CA LEU A 101 2.15 -7.72 -4.11
C LEU A 101 3.60 -7.58 -4.60
N SER A 102 4.39 -8.64 -4.48
CA SER A 102 5.81 -8.64 -4.84
C SER A 102 6.05 -8.37 -6.33
N THR A 103 5.23 -8.97 -7.20
CA THR A 103 5.29 -8.75 -8.66
C THR A 103 4.92 -7.32 -9.04
N THR A 104 3.97 -6.69 -8.33
CA THR A 104 3.66 -5.27 -8.51
C THR A 104 4.85 -4.38 -8.14
N PHE A 105 5.52 -4.65 -7.02
CA PHE A 105 6.74 -3.91 -6.63
C PHE A 105 7.91 -4.14 -7.59
N MET A 106 8.07 -5.36 -8.12
CA MET A 106 9.03 -5.65 -9.18
C MET A 106 8.74 -4.82 -10.44
N GLY A 107 7.46 -4.70 -10.81
CA GLY A 107 7.01 -3.80 -11.88
C GLY A 107 7.41 -2.35 -11.60
N ILE A 108 7.13 -1.82 -10.41
CA ILE A 108 7.53 -0.46 -9.97
C ILE A 108 9.03 -0.24 -10.12
N PHE A 109 9.84 -1.21 -9.71
CA PHE A 109 11.31 -1.15 -9.84
C PHE A 109 11.74 -1.03 -11.31
N LEU A 110 11.27 -1.94 -12.17
CA LEU A 110 11.61 -1.93 -13.61
C LEU A 110 11.10 -0.66 -14.30
N GLY A 111 9.87 -0.27 -13.98
CA GLY A 111 9.23 0.91 -14.52
C GLY A 111 9.95 2.21 -14.18
N SER A 112 10.42 2.34 -12.93
CA SER A 112 11.11 3.57 -12.50
C SER A 112 12.31 3.92 -13.38
N GLN A 113 13.08 2.91 -13.82
CA GLN A 113 14.24 3.09 -14.68
C GLN A 113 13.83 3.40 -16.13
N LEU A 114 12.87 2.63 -16.66
CA LEU A 114 12.39 2.77 -18.04
C LEU A 114 11.75 4.14 -18.27
N PHE A 115 10.81 4.52 -17.42
CA PHE A 115 10.07 5.76 -17.56
C PHE A 115 10.87 6.99 -17.16
N SER A 116 11.87 6.88 -16.27
CA SER A 116 12.81 7.97 -16.01
C SER A 116 13.63 8.33 -17.27
N SER A 117 14.12 7.30 -17.97
CA SER A 117 14.81 7.48 -19.26
C SER A 117 13.87 8.01 -20.34
N LEU A 118 12.65 7.47 -20.42
CA LEU A 118 11.63 7.87 -21.39
C LEU A 118 11.21 9.33 -21.21
N SER A 119 10.96 9.74 -19.97
CA SER A 119 10.59 11.11 -19.56
C SER A 119 11.61 12.13 -20.00
N SER A 120 12.89 11.76 -19.99
CA SER A 120 13.98 12.64 -20.40
C SER A 120 14.11 12.75 -21.93
N LYS A 121 13.77 11.68 -22.67
CA LYS A 121 13.90 11.61 -24.15
C LYS A 121 12.70 12.17 -24.90
N ILE A 122 11.48 11.79 -24.50
CA ILE A 122 10.24 12.11 -25.24
C ILE A 122 9.53 13.33 -24.62
N GLY A 123 9.81 13.65 -23.36
CA GLY A 123 9.21 14.76 -22.63
C GLY A 123 8.35 14.29 -21.46
N ARG A 124 7.91 15.23 -20.61
CA ARG A 124 7.12 14.92 -19.42
C ARG A 124 5.68 14.59 -19.80
N LYS A 125 5.03 15.41 -20.63
CA LYS A 125 3.63 15.19 -21.03
C LYS A 125 3.37 13.84 -21.71
N PRO A 126 4.08 13.45 -22.79
CA PRO A 126 3.81 12.18 -23.47
C PRO A 126 4.10 10.99 -22.56
N THR A 127 5.12 11.09 -21.70
CA THR A 127 5.42 10.03 -20.73
C THR A 127 4.30 9.83 -19.72
N PHE A 128 3.72 10.92 -19.22
CA PHE A 128 2.53 10.87 -18.37
C PHE A 128 1.35 10.22 -19.09
N LEU A 129 1.04 10.65 -20.33
CA LEU A 129 -0.06 10.08 -21.11
C LEU A 129 0.10 8.60 -21.41
N ILE A 130 1.32 8.16 -21.79
CA ILE A 130 1.64 6.74 -22.00
C ILE A 130 1.44 5.94 -20.71
N SER A 131 1.91 6.46 -19.57
CA SER A 131 1.75 5.78 -18.28
C SER A 131 0.27 5.65 -17.87
N ALA A 132 -0.54 6.70 -18.07
CA ALA A 132 -1.96 6.67 -17.78
C ALA A 132 -2.71 5.67 -18.67
N LEU A 133 -2.35 5.59 -19.95
CA LEU A 133 -2.92 4.62 -20.89
C LEU A 133 -2.57 3.18 -20.50
N ILE A 134 -1.31 2.92 -20.13
CA ILE A 134 -0.88 1.59 -19.68
C ILE A 134 -1.67 1.17 -18.43
N ILE A 135 -1.82 2.05 -17.43
CA ILE A 135 -2.60 1.76 -16.22
C ILE A 135 -4.06 1.45 -16.59
N THR A 136 -4.68 2.28 -17.43
CA THR A 136 -6.08 2.12 -17.86
C THR A 136 -6.29 0.75 -18.53
N VAL A 137 -5.44 0.39 -19.50
CA VAL A 137 -5.53 -0.87 -20.23
C VAL A 137 -5.24 -2.07 -19.32
N SER A 138 -4.23 -1.98 -18.46
CA SER A 138 -3.88 -3.05 -17.52
C SER A 138 -4.99 -3.32 -16.49
N ASP A 139 -5.65 -2.28 -15.96
CA ASP A 139 -6.75 -2.46 -15.01
C ASP A 139 -8.02 -3.02 -15.67
N VAL A 140 -8.38 -2.53 -16.86
CA VAL A 140 -9.51 -3.12 -17.62
C VAL A 140 -9.22 -4.57 -17.95
N GLY A 141 -8.02 -4.86 -18.46
CA GLY A 141 -7.60 -6.24 -18.73
C GLY A 141 -7.64 -7.11 -17.48
N SER A 142 -7.24 -6.58 -16.32
CA SER A 142 -7.27 -7.32 -15.06
C SER A 142 -8.70 -7.61 -14.62
N SER A 143 -9.63 -6.66 -14.80
CA SER A 143 -11.04 -6.81 -14.42
C SER A 143 -11.81 -7.83 -15.29
N VAL A 144 -11.38 -8.05 -16.53
CA VAL A 144 -12.02 -8.99 -17.47
C VAL A 144 -11.37 -10.37 -17.45
N SER A 145 -10.12 -10.45 -16.99
CA SER A 145 -9.34 -11.68 -16.98
C SER A 145 -9.80 -12.65 -15.90
N ARG A 146 -10.18 -13.87 -16.31
CA ARG A 146 -10.47 -15.00 -15.41
C ARG A 146 -9.24 -15.86 -15.11
N ASN A 147 -8.14 -15.69 -15.86
CA ASN A 147 -6.91 -16.45 -15.67
C ASN A 147 -5.97 -15.72 -14.71
N PHE A 148 -5.61 -16.39 -13.62
CA PHE A 148 -4.71 -15.85 -12.59
C PHE A 148 -3.36 -15.37 -13.15
N VAL A 149 -2.73 -16.13 -14.05
CA VAL A 149 -1.42 -15.78 -14.63
C VAL A 149 -1.51 -14.50 -15.45
N MET A 150 -2.60 -14.32 -16.20
CA MET A 150 -2.83 -13.11 -16.99
C MET A 150 -3.01 -11.89 -16.08
N VAL A 151 -3.72 -12.02 -14.97
CA VAL A 151 -3.83 -10.94 -13.95
C VAL A 151 -2.45 -10.59 -13.39
N VAL A 152 -1.62 -11.56 -13.06
CA VAL A 152 -0.26 -11.30 -12.55
C VAL A 152 0.58 -10.54 -13.58
N LEU A 153 0.57 -10.93 -14.85
CA LEU A 153 1.30 -10.23 -15.91
C LEU A 153 0.80 -8.79 -16.10
N LEU A 154 -0.52 -8.59 -16.07
CA LEU A 154 -1.12 -7.26 -16.17
C LEU A 154 -0.80 -6.38 -14.97
N ARG A 155 -0.67 -6.97 -13.77
CA ARG A 155 -0.23 -6.26 -12.54
C ARG A 155 1.25 -5.85 -12.61
N ILE A 156 2.11 -6.68 -13.17
CA ILE A 156 3.51 -6.30 -13.44
C ILE A 156 3.54 -5.10 -14.39
N LEU A 157 2.80 -5.18 -15.50
CA LEU A 157 2.71 -4.09 -16.48
C LEU A 157 2.16 -2.81 -15.85
N GLN A 158 1.09 -2.90 -15.06
CA GLN A 158 0.55 -1.77 -14.30
C GLN A 158 1.62 -1.19 -13.36
N GLY A 159 2.31 -2.04 -12.60
CA GLY A 159 3.38 -1.67 -11.67
C GLY A 159 4.44 -0.81 -12.35
N THR A 160 4.81 -1.10 -13.60
CA THR A 160 5.80 -0.29 -14.33
C THR A 160 5.36 1.17 -14.54
N ALA A 161 4.07 1.41 -14.73
CA ALA A 161 3.53 2.74 -15.00
C ALA A 161 3.20 3.54 -13.72
N ILE A 162 2.95 2.87 -12.59
CA ILE A 162 2.59 3.52 -11.31
C ILE A 162 3.65 4.53 -10.84
N SER A 163 4.94 4.21 -10.94
CA SER A 163 6.01 5.13 -10.53
C SER A 163 5.98 6.45 -11.33
N SER A 164 5.59 6.35 -12.58
CA SER A 164 5.70 7.39 -13.61
C SER A 164 4.53 8.36 -13.55
N ILE A 165 3.34 7.87 -13.22
CA ILE A 165 2.14 8.69 -13.12
C ILE A 165 2.23 9.72 -12.00
N TYR A 166 3.00 9.44 -10.94
CA TYR A 166 3.30 10.40 -9.87
C TYR A 166 4.55 11.24 -10.15
N SER A 167 5.67 10.60 -10.50
CA SER A 167 6.97 11.30 -10.62
C SER A 167 7.05 12.28 -11.80
N THR A 168 6.34 12.00 -12.90
CA THR A 168 6.37 12.84 -14.10
C THR A 168 5.67 14.18 -13.93
N PRO A 169 4.40 14.25 -13.46
CA PRO A 169 3.75 15.54 -13.18
C PRO A 169 4.43 16.27 -12.04
N TYR A 170 4.97 15.57 -11.05
CA TYR A 170 5.79 16.18 -9.99
C TYR A 170 7.01 16.92 -10.57
N ALA A 171 7.76 16.29 -11.47
CA ALA A 171 8.88 16.95 -12.16
C ALA A 171 8.41 18.15 -13.01
N LEU A 172 7.28 18.01 -13.72
CA LEU A 172 6.69 19.07 -14.53
C LEU A 172 6.34 20.31 -13.68
N ILE A 173 5.73 20.12 -12.51
CA ILE A 173 5.41 21.20 -11.57
C ILE A 173 6.68 21.94 -11.16
N LEU A 174 7.73 21.22 -10.76
CA LEU A 174 9.00 21.84 -10.33
C LEU A 174 9.75 22.58 -11.44
N GLU A 175 9.59 22.14 -12.69
CA GLU A 175 10.19 22.77 -13.87
C GLU A 175 9.45 24.04 -14.30
N ILE A 176 8.15 24.15 -14.03
CA ILE A 176 7.32 25.33 -14.36
C ILE A 176 7.35 26.39 -13.23
N VAL A 177 7.45 25.95 -11.98
CA VAL A 177 7.31 26.82 -10.81
C VAL A 177 8.63 27.52 -10.46
N ARG A 178 8.51 28.75 -9.94
CA ARG A 178 9.64 29.56 -9.45
C ARG A 178 10.36 28.86 -8.28
N PRO A 179 11.70 28.98 -8.15
CA PRO A 179 12.47 28.31 -7.10
C PRO A 179 11.95 28.48 -5.67
N GLU A 180 11.46 29.68 -5.33
CA GLU A 180 10.93 30.04 -4.00
C GLU A 180 9.66 29.24 -3.63
N LEU A 181 8.82 28.92 -4.61
CA LEU A 181 7.55 28.22 -4.41
C LEU A 181 7.68 26.70 -4.53
N ARG A 182 8.88 26.18 -4.85
CA ARG A 182 9.08 24.74 -5.08
C ARG A 182 8.81 23.89 -3.84
N THR A 183 9.12 24.40 -2.65
CA THR A 183 8.82 23.71 -1.40
C THR A 183 7.31 23.62 -1.17
N LEU A 184 6.57 24.71 -1.35
CA LEU A 184 5.12 24.72 -1.22
C LEU A 184 4.46 23.76 -2.24
N MET A 185 4.87 23.82 -3.50
CA MET A 185 4.30 22.96 -4.55
C MET A 185 4.63 21.48 -4.36
N ASN A 186 5.80 21.17 -3.77
CA ASN A 186 6.13 19.80 -3.37
C ASN A 186 5.14 19.27 -2.33
N GLU A 187 4.84 20.05 -1.30
CA GLU A 187 3.92 19.62 -0.23
C GLU A 187 2.47 19.55 -0.72
N ILE A 188 2.05 20.43 -1.64
CA ILE A 188 0.73 20.31 -2.28
C ILE A 188 0.62 19.01 -3.10
N ALA A 189 1.69 18.61 -3.78
CA ALA A 189 1.73 17.36 -4.53
C ALA A 189 1.63 16.13 -3.62
N THR A 190 2.28 16.15 -2.44
CA THR A 190 2.17 15.06 -1.47
C THR A 190 0.80 15.02 -0.80
N VAL A 191 0.18 16.17 -0.48
CA VAL A 191 -1.21 16.21 0.00
C VAL A 191 -2.17 15.61 -1.01
N SER A 192 -1.93 15.79 -2.30
CA SER A 192 -2.73 15.16 -3.37
C SER A 192 -2.62 13.63 -3.36
N TRP A 193 -1.43 13.09 -3.06
CA TRP A 193 -1.22 11.66 -2.86
C TRP A 193 -2.01 11.14 -1.64
N THR A 194 -1.90 11.82 -0.50
CA THR A 194 -2.66 11.50 0.71
C THR A 194 -4.16 11.57 0.50
N ALA A 195 -4.66 12.57 -0.24
CA ALA A 195 -6.07 12.66 -0.60
C ALA A 195 -6.53 11.42 -1.38
N GLY A 196 -5.70 10.91 -2.30
CA GLY A 196 -5.96 9.65 -2.98
C GLY A 196 -5.99 8.44 -2.03
N LEU A 197 -5.10 8.40 -1.04
CA LEU A 197 -5.10 7.36 -0.01
C LEU A 197 -6.34 7.43 0.89
N CYS A 198 -6.82 8.61 1.25
CA CYS A 198 -8.06 8.79 2.01
C CYS A 198 -9.31 8.37 1.21
N LEU A 199 -9.33 8.62 -0.11
CA LEU A 199 -10.43 8.23 -0.98
C LEU A 199 -10.47 6.72 -1.25
N LEU A 200 -9.30 6.06 -1.27
CA LEU A 200 -9.19 4.63 -1.57
C LEU A 200 -10.06 3.71 -0.67
N PRO A 201 -10.03 3.79 0.68
CA PRO A 201 -10.88 2.96 1.52
C PRO A 201 -12.37 3.29 1.36
N MET A 202 -12.74 4.53 1.03
CA MET A 202 -14.14 4.89 0.74
C MET A 202 -14.62 4.20 -0.53
N ILE A 203 -13.80 4.22 -1.58
CA ILE A 203 -14.08 3.52 -2.84
C ILE A 203 -14.16 2.01 -2.59
N ALA A 204 -13.24 1.45 -1.80
CA ALA A 204 -13.24 0.03 -1.47
C ALA A 204 -14.50 -0.38 -0.68
N TRP A 205 -14.94 0.45 0.27
CA TRP A 205 -16.15 0.20 1.06
C TRP A 205 -17.45 0.21 0.23
N VAL A 206 -17.54 1.10 -0.75
CA VAL A 206 -18.71 1.18 -1.65
C VAL A 206 -18.68 0.10 -2.72
N SER A 207 -17.50 -0.22 -3.27
CA SER A 207 -17.39 -1.16 -4.38
C SER A 207 -17.56 -2.62 -3.96
N ARG A 208 -17.03 -3.02 -2.79
CA ARG A 208 -17.04 -4.39 -2.20
C ARG A 208 -16.51 -5.54 -3.09
N SER A 209 -16.38 -5.32 -4.39
CA SER A 209 -15.83 -6.22 -5.39
C SER A 209 -14.55 -5.64 -5.98
N TRP A 210 -13.52 -6.47 -6.06
CA TRP A 210 -12.23 -6.10 -6.64
C TRP A 210 -12.32 -5.73 -8.13
N VAL A 211 -13.28 -6.31 -8.87
CA VAL A 211 -13.54 -6.04 -10.29
C VAL A 211 -14.08 -4.62 -10.46
N ILE A 212 -15.10 -4.27 -9.66
CA ILE A 212 -15.69 -2.92 -9.65
C ILE A 212 -14.64 -1.90 -9.23
N MET A 213 -13.85 -2.19 -8.20
CA MET A 213 -12.75 -1.32 -7.77
C MET A 213 -11.69 -1.11 -8.87
N SER A 214 -11.33 -2.17 -9.60
CA SER A 214 -10.39 -2.07 -10.72
C SER A 214 -10.97 -1.25 -11.88
N GLY A 215 -12.27 -1.40 -12.16
CA GLY A 215 -12.99 -0.57 -13.13
C GLY A 215 -13.03 0.91 -12.74
N LEU A 216 -13.31 1.21 -11.47
CA LEU A 216 -13.27 2.58 -10.94
C LEU A 216 -11.86 3.17 -11.02
N ASN A 217 -10.83 2.41 -10.66
CA ASN A 217 -9.44 2.85 -10.80
C ASN A 217 -9.08 3.17 -12.25
N SER A 218 -9.51 2.33 -13.19
CA SER A 218 -9.34 2.57 -14.62
C SER A 218 -10.06 3.84 -15.09
N SER A 219 -11.29 4.06 -14.61
CA SER A 219 -12.04 5.29 -14.92
C SER A 219 -11.31 6.55 -14.43
N CYS A 220 -10.74 6.52 -13.23
CA CYS A 220 -9.93 7.61 -12.70
C CYS A 220 -8.66 7.83 -13.55
N ALA A 221 -7.98 6.75 -13.95
CA ALA A 221 -6.80 6.83 -14.82
C ALA A 221 -7.13 7.41 -16.21
N LEU A 222 -8.30 7.07 -16.76
CA LEU A 222 -8.79 7.61 -18.02
C LEU A 222 -9.10 9.11 -17.90
N VAL A 223 -9.74 9.55 -16.82
CA VAL A 223 -9.96 10.98 -16.55
C VAL A 223 -8.62 11.71 -16.47
N LEU A 224 -7.62 11.15 -15.79
CA LEU A 224 -6.27 11.72 -15.74
C LEU A 224 -5.62 11.81 -17.12
N PHE A 225 -5.83 10.82 -17.99
CA PHE A 225 -5.34 10.86 -19.38
C PHE A 225 -5.99 12.02 -20.17
N LEU A 226 -7.31 12.18 -20.05
CA LEU A 226 -8.05 13.26 -20.71
C LEU A 226 -7.61 14.63 -20.18
N CYS A 227 -7.53 14.82 -18.87
CA CYS A 227 -7.06 16.05 -18.25
C CYS A 227 -5.58 16.34 -18.60
N GLY A 228 -4.73 15.31 -18.60
CA GLY A 228 -3.32 15.41 -18.96
C GLY A 228 -3.06 15.90 -20.38
N SER A 229 -4.02 15.66 -21.28
CA SER A 229 -3.93 16.10 -22.68
C SER A 229 -3.98 17.62 -22.81
N VAL A 230 -4.59 18.31 -21.84
CA VAL A 230 -4.68 19.79 -21.80
C VAL A 230 -3.40 20.43 -21.24
N ILE A 231 -2.62 19.69 -20.44
CA ILE A 231 -1.43 20.20 -19.76
C ILE A 231 -0.33 20.55 -20.80
N PRO A 232 0.35 21.71 -20.68
CA PRO A 232 1.47 22.05 -21.55
C PRO A 232 2.71 21.19 -21.22
N GLU A 233 3.58 21.03 -22.22
CA GLU A 233 4.89 20.39 -22.00
C GLU A 233 5.81 21.32 -21.19
N SER A 234 6.83 20.74 -20.55
CA SER A 234 7.83 21.50 -19.80
C SER A 234 8.57 22.50 -20.70
N PRO A 235 8.57 23.81 -20.36
CA PRO A 235 9.35 24.82 -21.07
C PRO A 235 10.86 24.53 -21.01
N MET A 236 11.35 24.06 -19.86
CA MET A 236 12.77 23.72 -19.68
C MET A 236 13.17 22.56 -20.58
N TRP A 237 12.37 21.50 -20.66
CA TRP A 237 12.65 20.39 -21.56
C TRP A 237 12.62 20.82 -23.03
N LEU A 238 11.68 21.69 -23.43
CA LEU A 238 11.65 22.21 -24.81
C LEU A 238 12.91 23.01 -25.17
N VAL A 239 13.46 23.77 -24.22
CA VAL A 239 14.71 24.51 -24.42
C VAL A 239 15.90 23.57 -24.57
N THR A 240 15.99 22.51 -23.75
CA THR A 240 17.08 21.52 -23.87
C THR A 240 17.03 20.74 -25.19
N GLN A 241 15.83 20.53 -25.74
CA GLN A 241 15.61 19.94 -27.07
C GLN A 241 15.76 20.92 -28.23
N GLY A 242 16.11 22.19 -28.00
CA GLY A 242 16.26 23.22 -29.04
C GLY A 242 14.93 23.72 -29.64
N GLN A 243 13.78 23.35 -29.07
CA GLN A 243 12.45 23.76 -29.54
C GLN A 243 12.04 25.13 -28.96
N TYR A 244 12.84 26.16 -29.21
CA TYR A 244 12.69 27.49 -28.57
C TYR A 244 11.35 28.18 -28.86
N ARG A 245 10.79 28.02 -30.06
CA ARG A 245 9.50 28.63 -30.43
C ARG A 245 8.35 28.11 -29.58
N LYS A 246 8.25 26.79 -29.42
CA LYS A 246 7.22 26.17 -28.58
C LYS A 246 7.37 26.55 -27.11
N ALA A 247 8.61 26.61 -26.62
CA ALA A 247 8.89 27.07 -25.26
C ALA A 247 8.40 28.51 -25.05
N ASN A 248 8.67 29.40 -26.01
CA ASN A 248 8.21 30.79 -25.98
C ASN A 248 6.68 30.90 -25.99
N ASP A 249 5.98 30.10 -26.80
CA ASP A 249 4.51 30.11 -26.85
C ASP A 249 3.88 29.71 -25.52
N ILE A 250 4.45 28.70 -24.84
CA ILE A 250 3.99 28.26 -23.51
C ILE A 250 4.27 29.35 -22.47
N LEU A 251 5.48 29.92 -22.45
CA LEU A 251 5.84 31.01 -21.54
C LEU A 251 4.96 32.26 -21.76
N LYS A 252 4.60 32.56 -23.01
CA LYS A 252 3.67 33.65 -23.35
C LYS A 252 2.28 33.41 -22.78
N LYS A 253 1.75 32.18 -22.92
CA LYS A 253 0.47 31.82 -22.28
C LYS A 253 0.54 31.96 -20.77
N MET A 254 1.61 31.47 -20.13
CA MET A 254 1.83 31.63 -18.68
C MET A 254 1.95 33.10 -18.25
N SER A 255 2.62 33.94 -19.04
CA SER A 255 2.74 35.38 -18.75
C SER A 255 1.38 36.08 -18.79
N LYS A 256 0.55 35.76 -19.81
CA LYS A 256 -0.81 36.29 -19.94
C LYS A 256 -1.69 35.90 -18.76
N LEU A 257 -1.64 34.63 -18.34
CA LEU A 257 -2.40 34.14 -17.18
C LEU A 257 -1.96 34.81 -15.87
N ASN A 258 -0.68 35.16 -15.74
CA ASN A 258 -0.14 35.86 -14.57
C ASN A 258 -0.34 37.39 -14.62
N GLY A 259 -1.10 37.92 -15.59
CA GLY A 259 -1.35 39.37 -15.72
C GLY A 259 -0.12 40.20 -16.11
N LYS A 260 0.98 39.57 -16.53
CA LYS A 260 2.18 40.27 -16.98
C LYS A 260 2.07 40.55 -18.48
N THR A 261 2.19 41.82 -18.86
CA THR A 261 2.30 42.25 -20.26
C THR A 261 3.48 41.53 -20.91
N ALA A 262 3.21 40.75 -21.96
CA ALA A 262 4.25 40.12 -22.76
C ALA A 262 5.01 41.22 -23.50
N HIS A 263 6.02 41.82 -22.85
CA HIS A 263 6.87 42.82 -23.47
C HIS A 263 7.63 42.16 -24.63
N GLN A 264 7.19 42.50 -25.85
CA GLN A 264 7.82 42.22 -27.15
C GLN A 264 8.22 40.74 -27.35
N ASP A 265 7.36 40.00 -28.04
CA ASP A 265 7.55 38.57 -28.38
C ASP A 265 8.96 38.21 -28.87
N TYR A 266 9.60 39.12 -29.61
CA TYR A 266 10.97 38.96 -30.10
C TYR A 266 12.02 38.90 -28.95
N ARG A 267 11.92 39.81 -27.96
CA ARG A 267 12.88 39.89 -26.84
C ARG A 267 12.81 38.67 -25.93
N LEU A 268 11.61 38.13 -25.72
CA LEU A 268 11.44 36.91 -24.92
C LEU A 268 12.04 35.70 -25.64
N LEU A 269 11.75 35.54 -26.94
CA LEU A 269 12.29 34.45 -27.74
C LEU A 269 13.83 34.50 -27.82
N GLU A 270 14.40 35.70 -27.98
CA GLU A 270 15.84 35.91 -27.98
C GLU A 270 16.48 35.52 -26.63
N ARG A 271 15.86 35.91 -25.51
CA ARG A 271 16.33 35.49 -24.17
C ARG A 271 16.28 33.98 -23.99
N VAL A 272 15.20 33.32 -24.43
CA VAL A 272 15.05 31.85 -24.36
C VAL A 272 16.11 31.16 -25.23
N ARG A 273 16.38 31.70 -26.43
CA ARG A 273 17.41 31.18 -27.33
C ARG A 273 18.81 31.35 -26.74
N ASN A 274 19.14 32.53 -26.20
CA ASN A 274 20.43 32.80 -25.59
C ASN A 274 20.69 31.87 -24.40
N PHE A 275 19.70 31.70 -23.52
CA PHE A 275 19.76 30.76 -22.41
C PHE A 275 19.94 29.31 -22.90
N GLY A 276 19.23 28.91 -23.96
CA GLY A 276 19.36 27.60 -24.57
C GLY A 276 20.75 27.32 -25.15
N HIS A 277 21.34 28.30 -25.84
CA HIS A 277 22.69 28.20 -26.38
C HIS A 277 23.75 28.14 -25.27
N GLU A 278 23.61 28.96 -24.23
CA GLU A 278 24.49 28.93 -23.06
C GLU A 278 24.41 27.56 -22.36
N TYR A 279 23.20 27.03 -22.19
CA TYR A 279 22.99 25.70 -21.62
C TYR A 279 23.66 24.60 -22.45
N GLN A 280 23.47 24.61 -23.78
CA GLN A 280 24.08 23.63 -24.67
C GLN A 280 25.61 23.71 -24.66
N ARG A 281 26.18 24.94 -24.61
CA ARG A 281 27.62 25.15 -24.49
C ARG A 281 28.17 24.57 -23.19
N ASN A 282 27.52 24.88 -22.07
CA ASN A 282 27.89 24.34 -20.76
C ASN A 282 27.80 22.80 -20.71
N VAL A 283 26.82 22.20 -21.40
CA VAL A 283 26.68 20.74 -21.48
C VAL A 283 27.73 20.12 -22.41
N ALA A 284 28.09 20.79 -23.52
CA ALA A 284 29.12 20.33 -24.43
C ALA A 284 30.53 20.40 -23.80
N ASP A 285 30.77 21.43 -22.98
CA ASP A 285 32.02 21.61 -22.24
C ASP A 285 32.14 20.63 -21.05
N GLN A 286 31.01 20.10 -20.56
CA GLN A 286 31.00 19.05 -19.55
C GLN A 286 31.29 17.68 -20.17
N LYS A 287 32.27 16.96 -19.61
CA LYS A 287 32.51 15.55 -19.96
C LYS A 287 31.23 14.74 -19.77
N LYS A 288 30.84 13.95 -20.79
CA LYS A 288 29.70 13.02 -20.72
C LYS A 288 29.87 12.10 -19.52
N CYS A 289 29.14 12.37 -18.44
CA CYS A 289 29.13 11.52 -17.25
C CYS A 289 28.54 10.16 -17.62
N SER A 290 29.34 9.11 -17.48
CA SER A 290 28.91 7.72 -17.65
C SER A 290 28.49 7.13 -16.31
N ALA A 291 27.63 6.10 -16.31
CA ALA A 291 27.29 5.37 -15.09
C ALA A 291 28.54 4.80 -14.38
N ARG A 292 29.64 4.57 -15.11
CA ARG A 292 30.93 4.14 -14.55
C ARG A 292 31.62 5.20 -13.69
N ASP A 293 31.31 6.49 -13.90
CA ASP A 293 31.84 7.57 -13.08
C ASP A 293 31.34 7.51 -11.63
N PHE A 294 30.23 6.82 -11.39
CA PHE A 294 29.72 6.54 -10.05
C PHE A 294 30.76 5.82 -9.17
N PHE A 295 31.48 4.85 -9.75
CA PHE A 295 32.53 4.10 -9.04
C PHE A 295 33.83 4.88 -8.92
N LYS A 296 34.08 5.81 -9.85
CA LYS A 296 35.29 6.63 -9.89
C LYS A 296 35.29 7.75 -8.85
N TYR A 297 34.12 8.36 -8.58
CA TYR A 297 34.03 9.53 -7.70
C TYR A 297 33.45 9.18 -6.31
N PRO A 298 34.29 9.03 -5.27
CA PRO A 298 33.83 8.60 -3.94
C PRO A 298 32.88 9.61 -3.26
N ARG A 299 33.00 10.91 -3.57
CA ARG A 299 32.08 11.94 -3.05
C ARG A 299 30.67 11.80 -3.61
N LEU A 300 30.54 11.44 -4.90
CA LEU A 300 29.25 11.20 -5.54
C LEU A 300 28.60 9.94 -4.96
N ARG A 301 29.38 8.86 -4.84
CA ARG A 301 28.94 7.61 -4.21
C ARG A 301 28.43 7.84 -2.78
N ARG A 302 29.15 8.59 -1.95
CA ARG A 302 28.73 8.92 -0.58
C ARG A 302 27.39 9.65 -0.55
N ARG A 303 27.21 10.67 -1.40
CA ARG A 303 25.94 11.43 -1.46
C ARG A 303 24.77 10.54 -1.92
N PHE A 304 25.00 9.70 -2.92
CA PHE A 304 23.98 8.75 -3.38
C PHE A 304 23.61 7.74 -2.29
N MET A 305 24.60 7.14 -1.61
CA MET A 305 24.35 6.22 -0.51
C MET A 305 23.55 6.87 0.62
N CYS A 306 23.87 8.12 1.00
CA CYS A 306 23.09 8.85 2.00
C CYS A 306 21.63 9.05 1.55
N ILE A 307 21.40 9.45 0.30
CA ILE A 307 20.05 9.66 -0.23
C ILE A 307 19.29 8.32 -0.31
N ALA A 308 19.93 7.27 -0.80
CA ALA A 308 19.34 5.93 -0.87
C ALA A 308 18.96 5.42 0.52
N MET A 309 19.82 5.60 1.51
CA MET A 309 19.54 5.24 2.90
C MET A 309 18.36 6.04 3.47
N CYS A 310 18.28 7.35 3.21
CA CYS A 310 17.13 8.17 3.63
C CYS A 310 15.83 7.67 2.99
N TRP A 311 15.86 7.30 1.72
CA TRP A 311 14.70 6.73 1.03
C TRP A 311 14.28 5.39 1.61
N MET A 312 15.24 4.51 1.92
CA MET A 312 14.96 3.20 2.54
C MET A 312 14.37 3.35 3.94
N LEU A 313 14.98 4.20 4.77
CA LEU A 313 14.52 4.50 6.13
C LEU A 313 13.12 5.14 6.16
N ASN A 314 12.72 5.81 5.08
CA ASN A 314 11.36 6.34 4.95
C ASN A 314 10.38 5.30 4.38
N THR A 315 10.76 4.62 3.30
CA THR A 315 9.84 3.77 2.51
C THR A 315 9.47 2.49 3.25
N ILE A 316 10.41 1.84 3.95
CA ILE A 316 10.14 0.57 4.65
C ILE A 316 9.12 0.78 5.79
N PRO A 317 9.33 1.71 6.74
CA PRO A 317 8.35 1.95 7.80
C PRO A 317 7.02 2.45 7.23
N TYR A 318 7.04 3.31 6.21
CA TYR A 318 5.83 3.83 5.59
C TYR A 318 4.98 2.72 4.96
N ALA A 319 5.58 1.88 4.11
CA ALA A 319 4.88 0.75 3.49
C ALA A 319 4.42 -0.28 4.53
N GLY A 320 5.26 -0.56 5.54
CA GLY A 320 4.93 -1.48 6.62
C GLY A 320 3.74 -1.01 7.46
N LEU A 321 3.72 0.25 7.89
CA LEU A 321 2.60 0.84 8.62
C LEU A 321 1.31 0.78 7.79
N GLN A 322 1.38 1.17 6.52
CA GLN A 322 0.22 1.13 5.62
C GLN A 322 -0.31 -0.30 5.40
N MET A 323 0.56 -1.31 5.28
CA MET A 323 0.15 -2.71 5.20
C MET A 323 -0.44 -3.23 6.51
N ASN A 324 0.12 -2.81 7.65
CA ASN A 324 -0.31 -3.25 8.98
C ASN A 324 -1.69 -2.73 9.38
N THR A 325 -2.17 -1.64 8.78
CA THR A 325 -3.51 -1.10 9.06
C THR A 325 -4.64 -2.12 8.85
N ARG A 326 -4.42 -3.14 8.01
CA ARG A 326 -5.37 -4.25 7.76
C ARG A 326 -5.51 -5.22 8.95
N PHE A 327 -4.48 -5.33 9.79
CA PHE A 327 -4.45 -6.24 10.94
C PHE A 327 -4.92 -5.59 12.23
N LEU A 328 -5.15 -4.27 12.23
CA LEU A 328 -5.73 -3.59 13.38
C LEU A 328 -7.17 -4.05 13.59
N GLU A 329 -7.51 -4.37 14.84
CA GLU A 329 -8.87 -4.70 15.24
C GLU A 329 -9.84 -3.55 14.93
N GLY A 330 -11.08 -3.89 14.62
CA GLY A 330 -12.12 -2.95 14.20
C GLY A 330 -12.28 -2.86 12.69
N ASN A 331 -12.87 -1.76 12.21
CA ASN A 331 -13.19 -1.60 10.80
C ASN A 331 -11.94 -1.20 9.99
N LYS A 332 -11.47 -2.11 9.12
CA LYS A 332 -10.27 -1.94 8.28
C LYS A 332 -10.29 -0.68 7.41
N PHE A 333 -11.46 -0.29 6.89
CA PHE A 333 -11.61 0.90 6.06
C PHE A 333 -11.42 2.20 6.85
N VAL A 334 -12.00 2.25 8.06
CA VAL A 334 -11.88 3.40 8.96
C VAL A 334 -10.45 3.52 9.47
N ASN A 335 -9.82 2.40 9.84
CA ASN A 335 -8.43 2.37 10.29
C ASN A 335 -7.48 2.90 9.22
N PHE A 336 -7.65 2.47 7.96
CA PHE A 336 -6.85 2.98 6.82
C PHE A 336 -7.10 4.47 6.55
N PHE A 337 -8.36 4.91 6.61
CA PHE A 337 -8.73 6.31 6.40
C PHE A 337 -8.11 7.23 7.46
N LEU A 338 -8.22 6.87 8.75
CA LEU A 338 -7.65 7.65 9.84
C LEU A 338 -6.12 7.69 9.77
N ALA A 339 -5.48 6.56 9.46
CA ALA A 339 -4.03 6.49 9.27
C ALA A 339 -3.56 7.43 8.15
N SER A 340 -4.31 7.50 7.04
CA SER A 340 -4.01 8.41 5.92
C SER A 340 -4.32 9.87 6.26
N LEU A 341 -5.40 10.15 7.00
CA LEU A 341 -5.84 11.50 7.34
C LEU A 341 -4.80 12.27 8.17
N VAL A 342 -4.07 11.57 9.04
CA VAL A 342 -3.00 12.16 9.88
C VAL A 342 -1.83 12.69 9.05
N GLU A 343 -1.62 12.20 7.83
CA GLU A 343 -0.56 12.70 6.94
C GLU A 343 -0.80 14.15 6.49
N ILE A 344 -2.07 14.58 6.34
CA ILE A 344 -2.41 15.93 5.86
C ILE A 344 -1.85 17.03 6.79
N PRO A 345 -2.18 17.07 8.10
CA PRO A 345 -1.60 18.07 9.00
C PRO A 345 -0.08 17.89 9.14
N ALA A 346 0.43 16.66 9.03
CA ALA A 346 1.87 16.42 9.04
C ALA A 346 2.57 17.12 7.86
N HIS A 347 2.00 17.09 6.64
CA HIS A 347 2.54 17.80 5.47
C HIS A 347 2.59 19.33 5.64
N PHE A 348 1.56 19.92 6.27
CA PHE A 348 1.59 21.35 6.58
C PHE A 348 2.63 21.68 7.65
N GLY A 349 2.78 20.81 8.66
CA GLY A 349 3.84 20.93 9.66
C GLY A 349 5.23 20.83 9.06
N THR A 350 5.47 19.88 8.17
CA THR A 350 6.77 19.72 7.48
C THR A 350 7.08 20.90 6.60
N TRP A 351 6.10 21.44 5.87
CA TRP A 351 6.26 22.67 5.10
C TRP A 351 6.76 23.83 5.98
N PHE A 352 6.07 24.09 7.11
CA PHE A 352 6.42 25.16 8.04
C PHE A 352 7.83 24.98 8.63
N CYS A 353 8.18 23.76 9.04
CA CYS A 353 9.50 23.43 9.56
C CYS A 353 10.60 23.60 8.49
N ILE A 354 10.35 23.21 7.24
CA ILE A 354 11.33 23.36 6.15
C ILE A 354 11.64 24.84 5.89
N VAL A 355 10.62 25.71 5.92
CA VAL A 355 10.78 27.15 5.67
C VAL A 355 11.55 27.82 6.81
N ASN A 356 11.26 27.46 8.06
CA ASN A 356 11.82 28.14 9.23
C ASN A 356 13.16 27.57 9.72
N SER A 357 13.27 26.24 9.81
CA SER A 357 14.41 25.53 10.41
C SER A 357 15.34 24.91 9.36
N GLY A 358 14.97 24.98 8.09
CA GLY A 358 15.71 24.39 6.98
C GLY A 358 15.52 22.88 6.85
N ARG A 359 15.95 22.33 5.71
CA ARG A 359 15.69 20.94 5.32
C ARG A 359 16.39 19.90 6.19
N ARG A 360 17.64 20.18 6.61
CA ARG A 360 18.46 19.20 7.35
C ARG A 360 17.91 18.91 8.74
N TRP A 361 17.57 19.96 9.49
CA TRP A 361 17.05 19.83 10.85
C TRP A 361 15.64 19.25 10.87
N THR A 362 14.81 19.61 9.90
CA THR A 362 13.48 19.01 9.72
C THR A 362 13.57 17.50 9.46
N LEU A 363 14.50 17.06 8.60
CA LEU A 363 14.69 15.63 8.32
C LEU A 363 15.18 14.86 9.55
N LEU A 364 16.15 15.41 10.30
CA LEU A 364 16.70 14.77 11.50
C LEU A 364 15.64 14.63 12.61
N THR A 365 14.88 15.69 12.87
CA THR A 365 13.82 15.69 13.89
C THR A 365 12.71 14.70 13.54
N ALA A 366 12.27 14.65 12.28
CA ALA A 366 11.27 13.69 11.82
C ALA A 366 11.71 12.24 12.01
N PHE A 367 12.96 11.89 11.67
CA PHE A 367 13.47 10.53 11.87
C PHE A 367 13.60 10.16 13.35
N ILE A 368 14.00 11.09 14.21
CA ILE A 368 14.09 10.85 15.66
C ILE A 368 12.68 10.60 16.23
N ILE A 369 11.70 11.42 15.86
CA ILE A 369 10.31 11.25 16.31
C ILE A 369 9.75 9.90 15.84
N ALA A 370 9.96 9.55 14.56
CA ALA A 370 9.54 8.27 14.02
C ALA A 370 10.20 7.10 14.76
N ALA A 371 11.51 7.15 15.02
CA ALA A 371 12.21 6.13 15.79
C ALA A 371 11.63 5.97 17.19
N ILE A 372 11.46 7.07 17.93
CA ILE A 372 10.88 7.04 19.28
C ILE A 372 9.46 6.45 19.25
N SER A 373 8.64 6.82 18.28
CA SER A 373 7.27 6.29 18.16
C SER A 373 7.24 4.77 17.96
N CYS A 374 8.11 4.23 17.10
CA CYS A 374 8.21 2.78 16.88
C CYS A 374 8.79 2.04 18.10
N PHE A 375 9.71 2.67 18.85
CA PHE A 375 10.23 2.08 20.09
C PHE A 375 9.17 2.04 21.20
N LEU A 376 8.32 3.06 21.30
CA LEU A 376 7.23 3.11 22.28
C LEU A 376 6.14 2.08 22.03
N THR A 377 5.91 1.67 20.79
CA THR A 377 4.92 0.63 20.45
C THR A 377 5.38 -0.78 20.80
N PHE A 378 6.69 -1.04 20.82
CA PHE A 378 7.27 -2.36 21.11
C PHE A 378 6.84 -2.98 22.46
N PRO A 379 6.88 -2.26 23.60
CA PRO A 379 6.45 -2.82 24.89
C PRO A 379 4.93 -3.05 25.00
N LEU A 380 4.11 -2.41 24.14
CA LEU A 380 2.65 -2.57 24.16
C LEU A 380 2.22 -3.90 23.52
N ASP A 381 2.88 -4.33 22.45
CA ASP A 381 2.63 -5.65 21.84
C ASP A 381 3.11 -6.80 22.73
N GLY A 382 4.23 -6.61 23.44
CA GLY A 382 4.71 -7.57 24.44
C GLY A 382 3.69 -7.82 25.56
N LYS A 383 3.00 -6.77 26.02
CA LYS A 383 1.91 -6.90 27.01
C LYS A 383 0.68 -7.61 26.44
N ARG A 384 0.26 -7.30 25.20
CA ARG A 384 -0.90 -8.00 24.58
C ARG A 384 -0.65 -9.49 24.37
N HIS A 385 0.57 -9.88 23.95
CA HIS A 385 0.92 -11.29 23.86
C HIS A 385 0.88 -11.98 25.23
N LEU A 386 1.43 -11.34 26.27
CA LEU A 386 1.38 -11.86 27.65
C LEU A 386 -0.06 -11.93 28.20
N ASP A 387 -0.89 -10.94 27.94
CA ASP A 387 -2.30 -10.92 28.38
C ASP A 387 -3.14 -11.97 27.63
N SER A 388 -2.83 -12.24 26.35
CA SER A 388 -3.45 -13.33 25.59
C SER A 388 -3.07 -14.71 26.13
N GLU A 389 -1.79 -14.92 26.46
CA GLU A 389 -1.30 -16.15 27.08
C GLU A 389 -1.84 -16.33 28.51
N GLN A 390 -1.95 -15.25 29.29
CA GLN A 390 -2.53 -15.29 30.63
C GLN A 390 -4.04 -15.55 30.61
N ASN A 391 -4.79 -14.96 29.67
CA ASN A 391 -6.21 -15.29 29.49
C ASN A 391 -6.41 -16.74 29.01
N PHE A 392 -5.50 -17.26 28.19
CA PHE A 392 -5.52 -18.67 27.78
C PHE A 392 -5.18 -19.62 28.94
N ARG A 393 -4.21 -19.25 29.80
CA ARG A 393 -3.88 -19.99 31.04
C ARG A 393 -4.99 -19.90 32.09
N SER A 394 -5.59 -18.74 32.30
CA SER A 394 -6.71 -18.53 33.24
C SER A 394 -7.95 -19.33 32.83
N LYS A 395 -8.27 -19.38 31.53
CA LYS A 395 -9.31 -20.29 31.01
C LYS A 395 -8.96 -21.78 31.19
N ARG A 396 -7.67 -22.15 31.16
CA ARG A 396 -7.22 -23.52 31.48
C ARG A 396 -7.34 -23.84 32.97
N THR A 397 -6.95 -22.94 33.86
CA THR A 397 -7.03 -23.15 35.32
C THR A 397 -8.48 -23.18 35.80
N ASN A 398 -9.35 -22.29 35.31
CA ASN A 398 -10.78 -22.32 35.66
C ASN A 398 -11.48 -23.58 35.12
N LYS A 399 -11.00 -24.16 34.00
CA LYS A 399 -11.50 -25.42 33.43
C LYS A 399 -10.93 -26.66 34.13
N LEU A 400 -9.77 -26.56 34.78
CA LEU A 400 -9.20 -27.58 35.68
C LEU A 400 -9.88 -27.54 37.05
N GLU A 401 -10.11 -26.37 37.63
CA GLU A 401 -10.85 -26.23 38.89
C GLU A 401 -12.32 -26.63 38.74
N GLY A 402 -12.97 -26.28 37.62
CA GLY A 402 -14.32 -26.78 37.29
C GLY A 402 -14.42 -28.29 37.07
N LYS A 403 -13.29 -28.98 36.81
CA LYS A 403 -13.21 -30.45 36.76
C LYS A 403 -12.82 -31.09 38.10
N ILE A 404 -12.22 -30.35 39.02
CA ILE A 404 -11.76 -30.85 40.33
C ILE A 404 -12.87 -30.72 41.41
N VAL A 405 -13.87 -29.85 41.23
CA VAL A 405 -14.93 -29.65 42.24
C VAL A 405 -16.02 -30.75 42.26
N ILE A 406 -15.96 -31.77 41.39
CA ILE A 406 -16.86 -32.94 41.45
C ILE A 406 -16.08 -34.25 41.63
N ARG A 407 -15.34 -34.37 42.74
CA ARG A 407 -15.06 -35.64 43.47
C ARG A 407 -14.00 -35.37 44.54
N VAL A 408 -14.43 -35.04 45.77
CA VAL A 408 -13.96 -35.71 46.99
C VAL A 408 -15.07 -35.55 48.04
N LYS A 409 -15.83 -36.63 48.26
CA LYS A 409 -16.65 -36.84 49.45
C LYS A 409 -15.70 -37.22 50.59
N LYS A 410 -15.92 -36.62 51.77
CA LYS A 410 -15.45 -36.99 53.13
C LYS A 410 -14.62 -38.27 53.27
N THR A 411 -13.44 -38.15 53.89
CA THR A 411 -13.00 -38.97 55.05
C THR A 411 -11.76 -38.34 55.71
N ASP A 412 -11.96 -37.93 56.96
CA ASP A 412 -11.14 -38.00 58.19
C ASP A 412 -9.61 -37.82 58.20
N GLU A 413 -9.22 -36.97 59.17
CA GLU A 413 -8.04 -36.99 60.06
C GLU A 413 -6.62 -37.15 59.46
N PHE A 414 -5.76 -36.14 59.66
CA PHE A 414 -4.59 -36.25 60.53
C PHE A 414 -3.88 -34.88 60.72
N ASN A 415 -3.59 -34.56 61.98
CA ASN A 415 -2.72 -33.47 62.46
C ASN A 415 -1.28 -33.61 61.92
N CYS A 416 -0.60 -32.49 61.67
CA CYS A 416 0.72 -32.27 62.29
C CYS A 416 1.17 -30.80 62.22
N GLU A 417 2.00 -30.46 63.19
CA GLU A 417 2.37 -29.15 63.72
C GLU A 417 3.26 -28.27 62.83
N LYS A 418 3.14 -26.97 63.13
CA LYS A 418 4.18 -25.93 63.09
C LYS A 418 5.61 -26.48 63.24
N ASP A 419 6.53 -25.99 62.42
CA ASP A 419 7.56 -25.10 62.96
C ASP A 419 8.34 -24.30 61.90
N ARG A 420 8.83 -23.17 62.39
CA ARG A 420 9.72 -22.16 61.80
C ARG A 420 10.94 -22.75 61.10
N TRP A 421 11.39 -22.13 60.00
CA TRP A 421 12.58 -21.27 59.90
C TRP A 421 12.51 -20.43 58.62
#